data_AF-A0A257ZIW6-F1
#
_entry.id   AF-A0A257ZIW6-F1
#
_cell.length_a   1.000
_cell.length_b   1.000
_cell.length_c   1.000
_cell.angle_alpha   90.00
_cell.angle_beta   90.00
_cell.angle_gamma   90.00
#
_symmetry.space_group_name_H-M   'P 1'
#
loop_
_entity.id
_entity.type
_entity.pdbx_description
1 polymer ?
#
loop_
_entity_poly.entity_id
_entity_poly.type
_entity_poly.pdbx_seq_one_letter_code
_entity_poly.pdbx_strand_id
1 'polypeptide(L)'
;TYPEWHIVNAYADYATVIGSFDPHDFGYLTSIGAFWSSTCALSKVSGEHGGFQGPIKQTIYTIGVSFTAELLLKAAYEETVGRLFTLLRGEGRSPLDDLSARQAADYAVFLQQVPWYEWDFTRSAAELDAAATDVLRDRERRIALGLEYRAKAGYAALIKAAVAAIGEDQLRLRAVVTGLSVEALAALPEVAVIETLPEGVVIEAPRYRAFTRLAERIAAEGGSFVEIAGNDDILFTIITFQPVAEGAIHSFPRQGNPGYRHLILLPVTDLADALRALPDGALEHIYDY
;
A
#
# COMPACT_ATOMS: atom_id res chain seq x y z
N THR A 1 -5.53 -10.16 -1.29
CA THR A 1 -4.50 -9.11 -1.49
C THR A 1 -4.45 -8.03 -0.45
N TYR A 2 -5.55 -7.70 0.25
CA TYR A 2 -5.48 -6.68 1.31
C TYR A 2 -4.31 -6.85 2.30
N PRO A 3 -4.01 -8.03 2.85
CA PRO A 3 -2.89 -8.16 3.81
C PRO A 3 -1.53 -7.74 3.24
N GLU A 4 -1.25 -7.99 1.96
CA GLU A 4 -0.04 -7.48 1.30
C GLU A 4 -0.04 -5.95 1.24
N TRP A 5 -1.17 -5.38 0.83
CA TRP A 5 -1.36 -3.93 0.75
C TRP A 5 -1.43 -3.23 2.10
N HIS A 6 -1.75 -3.94 3.19
CA HIS A 6 -1.65 -3.40 4.54
C HIS A 6 -0.23 -2.89 4.80
N ILE A 7 0.78 -3.60 4.28
CA ILE A 7 2.18 -3.20 4.40
C ILE A 7 2.42 -1.88 3.65
N VAL A 8 1.91 -1.76 2.41
CA VAL A 8 2.00 -0.51 1.62
C VAL A 8 1.36 0.66 2.36
N ASN A 9 0.16 0.45 2.90
CA ASN A 9 -0.55 1.45 3.70
C ASN A 9 0.21 1.79 5.00
N ALA A 10 0.82 0.81 5.66
CA ALA A 10 1.63 1.04 6.86
C ALA A 10 2.89 1.84 6.56
N TYR A 11 3.54 1.65 5.41
CA TYR A 11 4.66 2.48 4.96
C TYR A 11 4.22 3.93 4.66
N ALA A 12 3.04 4.13 4.08
CA ALA A 12 2.48 5.47 3.87
C ALA A 12 2.15 6.18 5.19
N ASP A 13 1.57 5.46 6.14
CA ASP A 13 1.28 5.98 7.48
C ASP A 13 2.60 6.28 8.23
N TYR A 14 3.62 5.41 8.13
CA TYR A 14 4.97 5.66 8.69
C TYR A 14 5.65 6.89 8.08
N ALA A 15 5.64 7.02 6.75
CA ALA A 15 6.20 8.17 6.05
C ALA A 15 5.53 9.48 6.49
N THR A 16 4.21 9.45 6.69
CA THR A 16 3.48 10.62 7.21
C THR A 16 3.92 10.97 8.62
N VAL A 17 4.02 9.98 9.53
CA VAL A 17 4.46 10.21 10.91
C VAL A 17 5.84 10.85 10.92
N ILE A 18 6.83 10.26 10.26
CA ILE A 18 8.21 10.77 10.35
C ILE A 18 8.45 12.07 9.56
N GLY A 19 7.52 12.44 8.68
CA GLY A 19 7.51 13.72 8.00
C GLY A 19 7.18 14.90 8.91
N SER A 20 6.43 14.66 9.99
CA SER A 20 6.00 15.72 10.93
C SER A 20 6.51 15.51 12.36
N PHE A 21 6.80 14.26 12.72
CA PHE A 21 7.15 13.81 14.06
C PHE A 21 8.43 12.97 14.02
N ASP A 22 8.81 12.38 15.15
CA ASP A 22 9.99 11.53 15.23
C ASP A 22 9.62 10.04 15.00
N PRO A 23 10.57 9.18 14.55
CA PRO A 23 10.26 7.78 14.23
C PRO A 23 9.63 6.97 15.37
N HIS A 24 9.95 7.28 16.62
CA HIS A 24 9.38 6.63 17.79
C HIS A 24 7.94 7.08 18.12
N ASP A 25 7.40 8.06 17.40
CA ASP A 25 5.98 8.43 17.50
C ASP A 25 5.09 7.52 16.63
N PHE A 26 5.70 6.69 15.77
CA PHE A 26 4.96 5.67 15.03
C PHE A 26 4.61 4.50 15.94
N GLY A 27 3.32 4.16 16.00
CA GLY A 27 2.81 3.00 16.74
C GLY A 27 3.12 1.69 16.03
N TYR A 28 4.35 1.19 16.19
CA TYR A 28 4.80 -0.09 15.62
C TYR A 28 3.90 -1.26 16.01
N LEU A 29 3.62 -1.42 17.31
CA LEU A 29 2.76 -2.50 17.82
C LEU A 29 1.31 -2.32 17.36
N THR A 30 0.83 -1.08 17.24
CA THR A 30 -0.49 -0.76 16.68
C THR A 30 -0.58 -1.20 15.22
N SER A 31 0.45 -0.93 14.42
CA SER A 31 0.51 -1.34 13.01
C SER A 31 0.55 -2.86 12.84
N ILE A 32 1.31 -3.56 13.69
CA ILE A 32 1.33 -5.03 13.75
C ILE A 32 -0.05 -5.58 14.13
N GLY A 33 -0.66 -5.02 15.18
CA GLY A 33 -1.99 -5.42 15.63
C GLY A 33 -3.04 -5.25 14.54
N ALA A 34 -3.01 -4.11 13.84
CA ALA A 34 -3.91 -3.81 12.73
C ALA A 34 -3.78 -4.83 11.58
N PHE A 35 -2.55 -5.23 11.22
CA PHE A 35 -2.34 -6.25 10.18
C PHE A 35 -3.03 -7.58 10.54
N TRP A 36 -2.81 -8.05 11.76
CA TRP A 36 -3.35 -9.34 12.20
C TRP A 36 -4.86 -9.28 12.44
N SER A 37 -5.38 -8.16 12.94
CA SER A 37 -6.82 -7.98 13.15
C SER A 37 -7.58 -7.88 11.83
N SER A 38 -7.07 -7.14 10.84
CA SER A 38 -7.66 -7.06 9.50
C SER A 38 -7.61 -8.41 8.79
N THR A 39 -6.48 -9.12 8.88
CA THR A 39 -6.33 -10.47 8.31
C THR A 39 -7.30 -11.45 8.95
N CYS A 40 -7.50 -11.38 10.27
CA CYS A 40 -8.49 -12.19 10.97
C CYS A 40 -9.92 -11.88 10.49
N ALA A 41 -10.28 -10.60 10.38
CA ALA A 41 -11.60 -10.18 9.89
C ALA A 41 -11.86 -10.70 8.46
N LEU A 42 -10.90 -10.52 7.55
CA LEU A 42 -10.99 -11.00 6.17
C LEU A 42 -11.08 -12.54 6.09
N SER A 43 -10.35 -13.26 6.94
CA SER A 43 -10.41 -14.74 6.96
C SER A 43 -11.77 -15.30 7.36
N LYS A 44 -12.59 -14.52 8.08
CA LYS A 44 -13.96 -14.92 8.44
C LYS A 44 -14.90 -14.73 7.25
N VAL A 45 -14.76 -13.62 6.54
CA VAL A 45 -15.58 -13.30 5.36
C VAL A 45 -15.23 -14.20 4.18
N SER A 46 -13.96 -14.61 4.04
CA SER A 46 -13.53 -15.47 2.94
C SER A 46 -14.22 -16.84 2.92
N GLY A 47 -14.87 -17.28 4.02
CA GLY A 47 -15.64 -18.52 4.06
C GLY A 47 -16.74 -18.59 2.99
N GLU A 48 -17.36 -17.46 2.67
CA GLU A 48 -18.42 -17.34 1.65
C GLU A 48 -17.86 -17.32 0.22
N HIS A 49 -16.55 -17.07 0.05
CA HIS A 49 -15.85 -16.93 -1.23
C HIS A 49 -14.84 -18.06 -1.49
N GLY A 50 -15.16 -19.30 -1.09
CA GLY A 50 -14.29 -20.47 -1.33
C GLY A 50 -13.21 -20.71 -0.27
N GLY A 51 -13.25 -19.98 0.84
CA GLY A 51 -12.46 -20.21 2.04
C GLY A 51 -11.04 -19.67 2.00
N PHE A 52 -10.34 -19.77 3.13
CA PHE A 52 -8.95 -19.35 3.26
C PHE A 52 -8.00 -20.53 3.01
N GLN A 53 -7.77 -20.83 1.72
CA GLN A 53 -7.02 -22.01 1.30
C GLN A 53 -5.59 -22.05 1.87
N GLY A 54 -5.09 -23.26 2.14
CA GLY A 54 -3.80 -23.50 2.80
C GLY A 54 -2.61 -22.75 2.18
N PRO A 55 -2.38 -22.81 0.85
CA PRO A 55 -1.29 -22.09 0.21
C PRO A 55 -1.38 -20.57 0.37
N ILE A 56 -2.57 -19.99 0.15
CA ILE A 56 -2.81 -18.55 0.33
C ILE A 56 -2.57 -18.16 1.80
N LYS A 57 -3.08 -18.97 2.74
CA LYS A 57 -2.87 -18.76 4.16
C LYS A 57 -1.39 -18.79 4.52
N GLN A 58 -0.62 -19.74 3.99
CA GLN A 58 0.81 -19.81 4.23
C GLN A 58 1.53 -18.56 3.71
N THR A 59 1.23 -18.12 2.49
CA THR A 59 1.79 -16.88 1.93
C THR A 59 1.49 -15.66 2.81
N ILE A 60 0.22 -15.45 3.18
CA ILE A 60 -0.19 -14.31 4.01
C ILE A 60 0.48 -14.35 5.40
N TYR A 61 0.59 -15.53 6.02
CA TYR A 61 1.25 -15.66 7.31
C TYR A 61 2.77 -15.43 7.23
N THR A 62 3.43 -15.91 6.17
CA THR A 62 4.85 -15.62 5.94
C THR A 62 5.09 -14.12 5.80
N ILE A 63 4.24 -13.43 5.04
CA ILE A 63 4.26 -11.98 4.88
C ILE A 63 4.04 -11.29 6.24
N GLY A 64 3.01 -11.69 6.99
CA GLY A 64 2.70 -11.12 8.29
C GLY A 64 3.79 -11.30 9.34
N VAL A 65 4.42 -12.48 9.38
CA VAL A 65 5.56 -12.75 10.28
C VAL A 65 6.77 -11.90 9.89
N SER A 66 7.07 -11.79 8.58
CA SER A 66 8.15 -10.93 8.09
C SER A 66 7.92 -9.46 8.46
N PHE A 67 6.71 -8.95 8.22
CA PHE A 67 6.30 -7.60 8.59
C PHE A 67 6.38 -7.35 10.10
N THR A 68 5.93 -8.32 10.90
CA THR A 68 6.01 -8.25 12.36
C THR A 68 7.48 -8.18 12.82
N ALA A 69 8.35 -9.03 12.27
CA ALA A 69 9.77 -9.02 12.61
C ALA A 69 10.45 -7.71 12.22
N GLU A 70 10.15 -7.17 11.03
CA GLU A 70 10.68 -5.88 10.59
C GLU A 70 10.26 -4.74 11.52
N LEU A 71 8.95 -4.62 11.82
CA LEU A 71 8.45 -3.55 12.68
C LEU A 71 8.93 -3.68 14.12
N LEU A 72 9.08 -4.90 14.66
CA LEU A 72 9.66 -5.11 15.99
C LEU A 72 11.14 -4.72 16.05
N LEU A 73 11.93 -5.02 15.02
CA LEU A 73 13.32 -4.61 14.94
C LEU A 73 13.44 -3.08 14.87
N LYS A 74 12.60 -2.44 14.04
CA LYS A 74 12.50 -0.97 13.98
C LYS A 74 12.09 -0.38 15.31
N ALA A 75 11.04 -0.91 15.95
CA ALA A 75 10.58 -0.44 17.26
C ALA A 75 11.69 -0.56 18.31
N ALA A 76 12.37 -1.70 18.38
CA ALA A 76 13.46 -1.91 19.32
C ALA A 76 14.59 -0.89 19.13
N TYR A 77 14.89 -0.50 17.89
CA TYR A 77 15.88 0.52 17.59
C TYR A 77 15.39 1.94 17.89
N GLU A 78 14.24 2.32 17.34
CA GLU A 78 13.71 3.68 17.37
C GLU A 78 13.25 4.09 18.77
N GLU A 79 12.73 3.15 19.55
CA GLU A 79 12.32 3.41 20.94
C GLU A 79 13.50 3.44 21.92
N THR A 80 14.70 3.05 21.49
CA THR A 80 15.90 3.02 22.35
C THR A 80 16.97 4.01 21.87
N VAL A 81 17.86 3.56 20.99
CA VAL A 81 18.96 4.36 20.44
C VAL A 81 18.39 5.53 19.64
N GLY A 82 17.40 5.28 18.78
CA GLY A 82 16.76 6.34 17.98
C GLY A 82 16.18 7.46 18.85
N ARG A 83 15.40 7.11 19.89
CA ARG A 83 14.81 8.04 20.86
C ARG A 83 15.87 8.78 21.65
N LEU A 84 16.95 8.11 22.10
CA LEU A 84 18.07 8.77 22.77
C LEU A 84 18.71 9.85 21.88
N PHE A 85 18.98 9.54 20.61
CA PHE A 85 19.58 10.50 19.69
C PHE A 85 18.61 11.63 19.31
N THR A 86 17.31 11.37 19.25
CA THR A 86 16.29 12.44 19.12
C THR A 86 16.28 13.37 20.34
N LEU A 87 16.37 12.82 21.56
CA LEU A 87 16.45 13.64 22.78
C LEU A 87 17.72 14.50 22.81
N LEU A 88 18.86 13.97 22.38
CA LEU A 88 20.12 14.70 22.28
C LEU A 88 20.11 15.76 21.17
N ARG A 89 19.40 15.50 20.06
CA ARG A 89 19.19 16.44 18.96
C ARG A 89 18.34 17.64 19.40
N GLY A 90 17.38 17.42 20.31
CA GLY A 90 16.41 18.44 20.73
C GLY A 90 15.30 18.64 19.71
N GLU A 91 14.64 19.80 19.76
CA GLU A 91 13.45 20.12 18.93
C GLU A 91 13.79 20.28 17.43
N GLY A 92 15.01 20.71 17.10
CA GLY A 92 15.40 20.95 15.72
C GLY A 92 15.67 19.65 14.97
N ARG A 93 15.02 19.44 13.81
CA ARG A 93 15.28 18.28 12.95
C ARG A 93 16.67 18.33 12.32
N SER A 94 17.30 17.18 12.16
CA SER A 94 18.59 17.09 11.48
C SER A 94 18.41 16.94 9.96
N PRO A 95 19.43 17.27 9.15
CA PRO A 95 19.38 17.06 7.70
C PRO A 95 19.01 15.63 7.30
N LEU A 96 19.49 14.61 8.02
CA LEU A 96 19.13 13.23 7.73
C LEU A 96 17.75 12.81 8.26
N ASP A 97 17.17 13.48 9.27
CA ASP A 97 15.76 13.29 9.60
C ASP A 97 14.88 13.75 8.42
N ASP A 98 15.22 14.88 7.80
CA ASP A 98 14.46 15.42 6.66
C ASP A 98 14.69 14.65 5.35
N LEU A 99 15.90 14.16 5.12
CA LEU A 99 16.19 13.30 3.98
C LEU A 99 15.47 11.95 4.10
N SER A 100 15.58 11.28 5.25
CA SER A 100 14.95 9.97 5.45
C SER A 100 13.42 10.03 5.43
N ALA A 101 12.83 11.12 5.93
CA ALA A 101 11.38 11.36 5.81
C ALA A 101 10.94 11.50 4.35
N ARG A 102 11.70 12.24 3.52
CA ARG A 102 11.43 12.35 2.07
C ARG A 102 11.58 10.99 1.38
N GLN A 103 12.67 10.27 1.65
CA GLN A 103 12.89 8.93 1.10
C GLN A 103 11.76 7.96 1.47
N ALA A 104 11.25 8.01 2.71
CA ALA A 104 10.11 7.20 3.13
C ALA A 104 8.81 7.57 2.40
N ALA A 105 8.57 8.86 2.17
CA ALA A 105 7.41 9.33 1.41
C ALA A 105 7.48 8.89 -0.06
N ASP A 106 8.63 9.07 -0.71
CA ASP A 106 8.86 8.65 -2.10
C ASP A 106 8.73 7.13 -2.24
N TYR A 107 9.27 6.37 -1.28
CA TYR A 107 9.14 4.92 -1.24
C TYR A 107 7.68 4.49 -1.02
N ALA A 108 6.92 5.16 -0.16
CA ALA A 108 5.50 4.87 0.05
C ALA A 108 4.64 5.15 -1.18
N VAL A 109 5.00 6.12 -2.02
CA VAL A 109 4.36 6.34 -3.34
C VAL A 109 4.77 5.25 -4.32
N PHE A 110 6.06 4.92 -4.38
CA PHE A 110 6.60 3.89 -5.25
C PHE A 110 5.92 2.51 -5.06
N LEU A 111 5.74 2.10 -3.80
CA LEU A 111 5.10 0.83 -3.44
C LEU A 111 3.64 0.70 -3.91
N GLN A 112 2.99 1.78 -4.32
CA GLN A 112 1.61 1.76 -4.80
C GLN A 112 1.48 1.25 -6.24
N GLN A 113 2.61 1.09 -6.95
CA GLN A 113 2.60 0.67 -8.36
C GLN A 113 3.73 -0.31 -8.70
N VAL A 114 4.86 -0.22 -8.01
CA VAL A 114 6.07 -0.99 -8.34
C VAL A 114 6.45 -1.90 -7.17
N PRO A 115 6.82 -3.18 -7.44
CA PRO A 115 7.31 -4.08 -6.40
C PRO A 115 8.51 -3.51 -5.63
N TRP A 116 8.54 -3.74 -4.32
CA TRP A 116 9.52 -3.13 -3.42
C TRP A 116 11.00 -3.40 -3.77
N TYR A 117 11.30 -4.56 -4.37
CA TYR A 117 12.66 -4.96 -4.72
C TYR A 117 13.24 -4.20 -5.93
N GLU A 118 12.41 -3.41 -6.62
CA GLU A 118 12.85 -2.49 -7.68
C GLU A 118 13.30 -1.13 -7.14
N TRP A 119 13.10 -0.85 -5.84
CA TRP A 119 13.57 0.40 -5.24
C TRP A 119 15.10 0.43 -5.15
N ASP A 120 15.69 1.56 -5.53
CA ASP A 120 17.15 1.75 -5.47
C ASP A 120 17.62 2.07 -4.04
N PHE A 121 17.69 1.03 -3.21
CA PHE A 121 18.23 1.12 -1.86
C PHE A 121 19.72 1.49 -1.83
N THR A 122 20.49 1.15 -2.88
CA THR A 122 21.92 1.50 -2.96
C THR A 122 22.08 3.01 -3.11
N ARG A 123 21.32 3.63 -4.02
CA ARG A 123 21.26 5.09 -4.15
C ARG A 123 20.77 5.75 -2.86
N SER A 124 19.71 5.22 -2.25
CA SER A 124 19.19 5.76 -0.98
C SER A 124 20.25 5.76 0.13
N ALA A 125 21.06 4.71 0.23
CA ALA A 125 22.17 4.64 1.18
C ALA A 125 23.30 5.64 0.84
N ALA A 126 23.63 5.81 -0.44
CA ALA A 126 24.64 6.76 -0.89
C ALA A 126 24.22 8.22 -0.64
N GLU A 127 22.92 8.54 -0.82
CA GLU A 127 22.36 9.85 -0.50
C GLU A 127 22.48 10.19 1.00
N LEU A 128 22.27 9.21 1.89
CA LEU A 128 22.50 9.40 3.33
C LEU A 128 23.97 9.70 3.63
N ASP A 129 24.91 8.98 3.02
CA ASP A 129 26.33 9.23 3.19
C ASP A 129 26.73 10.63 2.66
N ALA A 130 26.15 11.06 1.53
CA ALA A 130 26.45 12.35 0.92
C ALA A 130 25.85 13.56 1.67
N ALA A 131 24.68 13.38 2.30
CA ALA A 131 23.97 14.46 3.01
C ALA A 131 24.34 14.55 4.51
N ALA A 132 25.08 13.57 5.04
CA ALA A 132 25.41 13.52 6.45
C ALA A 132 26.30 14.69 6.88
N THR A 133 25.94 15.31 8.01
CA THR A 133 26.77 16.33 8.67
C THR A 133 27.48 15.78 9.91
N ASP A 134 28.20 16.66 10.61
CA ASP A 134 28.91 16.30 11.85
C ASP A 134 28.03 16.21 13.09
N VAL A 135 26.73 16.53 12.98
CA VAL A 135 25.81 16.43 14.11
C VAL A 135 25.61 14.96 14.52
N LEU A 136 25.47 14.72 15.83
CA LEU A 136 25.37 13.36 16.38
C LEU A 136 24.21 12.57 15.77
N ARG A 137 23.07 13.24 15.52
CA ARG A 137 21.89 12.62 14.90
C ARG A 137 22.16 12.12 13.48
N ASP A 138 22.87 12.89 12.66
CA ASP A 138 23.19 12.46 11.30
C ASP A 138 24.17 11.28 11.30
N ARG A 139 25.14 11.28 12.22
CA ARG A 139 26.05 10.13 12.36
C ARG A 139 25.31 8.85 12.71
N GLU A 140 24.33 8.93 13.62
CA GLU A 140 23.44 7.82 13.96
C GLU A 140 22.62 7.38 12.76
N ARG A 141 21.87 8.29 12.12
CA ARG A 141 21.00 7.99 10.98
C ARG A 141 21.76 7.38 9.81
N ARG A 142 22.93 7.93 9.47
CA ARG A 142 23.80 7.41 8.41
C ARG A 142 24.22 5.98 8.66
N ILE A 143 24.53 5.62 9.90
CA ILE A 143 24.91 4.25 10.26
C ILE A 143 23.69 3.33 10.24
N ALA A 144 22.61 3.71 10.92
CA ALA A 144 21.43 2.86 11.10
C ALA A 144 20.66 2.65 9.79
N LEU A 145 20.24 3.73 9.15
CA LEU A 145 19.48 3.67 7.89
C LEU A 145 20.38 3.21 6.74
N GLY A 146 21.66 3.59 6.74
CA GLY A 146 22.63 3.10 5.75
C GLY A 146 22.84 1.58 5.84
N LEU A 147 22.87 1.01 7.05
CA LEU A 147 22.92 -0.44 7.22
C LEU A 147 21.62 -1.10 6.75
N GLU A 148 20.46 -0.56 7.12
CA GLU A 148 19.16 -1.06 6.67
C GLU A 148 19.07 -1.08 5.14
N TYR A 149 19.38 0.04 4.48
CA TYR A 149 19.30 0.15 3.02
C TYR A 149 20.29 -0.76 2.32
N ARG A 150 21.53 -0.90 2.80
CA ARG A 150 22.49 -1.85 2.18
C ARG A 150 22.02 -3.31 2.35
N ALA A 151 21.44 -3.67 3.49
CA ALA A 151 20.86 -5.00 3.71
C ALA A 151 19.65 -5.24 2.78
N LYS A 152 18.74 -4.26 2.67
CA LYS A 152 17.60 -4.30 1.75
C LYS A 152 18.03 -4.36 0.29
N ALA A 153 19.09 -3.64 -0.11
CA ALA A 153 19.65 -3.70 -1.46
C ALA A 153 20.13 -5.12 -1.81
N GLY A 154 20.88 -5.75 -0.91
CA GLY A 154 21.34 -7.13 -1.09
C GLY A 154 20.18 -8.11 -1.20
N TYR A 155 19.16 -7.98 -0.36
CA TYR A 155 17.98 -8.84 -0.42
C TYR A 155 17.11 -8.60 -1.66
N ALA A 156 16.90 -7.34 -2.04
CA ALA A 156 16.19 -6.94 -3.25
C ALA A 156 16.85 -7.53 -4.50
N ALA A 157 18.18 -7.53 -4.57
CA ALA A 157 18.92 -8.14 -5.68
C ALA A 157 18.67 -9.66 -5.78
N LEU A 158 18.61 -10.37 -4.64
CA LEU A 158 18.29 -11.80 -4.61
C LEU A 158 16.88 -12.08 -5.10
N ILE A 159 15.90 -11.29 -4.65
CA ILE A 159 14.50 -11.43 -5.08
C ILE A 159 14.35 -11.09 -6.56
N LYS A 160 14.94 -10.00 -7.02
CA LYS A 160 14.90 -9.60 -8.44
C LYS A 160 15.48 -10.69 -9.35
N ALA A 161 16.60 -11.30 -8.96
CA ALA A 161 17.19 -12.42 -9.69
C ALA A 161 16.26 -13.67 -9.69
N ALA A 162 15.59 -13.96 -8.57
CA ALA A 162 14.65 -15.08 -8.48
C ALA A 162 13.39 -14.84 -9.35
N VAL A 163 12.83 -13.64 -9.32
CA VAL A 163 11.65 -13.26 -10.14
C VAL A 163 11.99 -13.31 -11.62
N ALA A 164 13.15 -12.78 -12.03
CA ALA A 164 13.59 -12.82 -13.43
C ALA A 164 13.71 -14.26 -13.98
N ALA A 165 13.90 -15.26 -13.12
CA ALA A 165 13.96 -16.66 -13.50
C ALA A 165 12.58 -17.35 -13.60
N ILE A 166 11.55 -16.84 -12.91
CA ILE A 166 10.25 -17.49 -12.75
C ILE A 166 9.15 -16.76 -13.56
N GLY A 167 9.35 -15.47 -13.85
CA GLY A 167 8.39 -14.60 -14.54
C GLY A 167 7.98 -13.43 -13.65
N GLU A 168 7.83 -12.25 -14.23
CA GLU A 168 7.40 -11.03 -13.55
C GLU A 168 5.89 -11.05 -13.23
N ASP A 169 5.49 -10.25 -12.25
CA ASP A 169 4.07 -10.08 -11.89
C ASP A 169 3.26 -9.54 -13.09
N GLN A 170 2.03 -10.03 -13.25
CA GLN A 170 1.13 -9.48 -14.25
C GLN A 170 0.68 -8.08 -13.79
N LEU A 171 1.17 -7.04 -14.49
CA LEU A 171 0.88 -5.63 -14.20
C LEU A 171 -0.37 -5.10 -14.91
N ARG A 172 -1.09 -5.96 -15.63
CA ARG A 172 -2.35 -5.64 -16.30
C ARG A 172 -3.44 -6.61 -15.89
N LEU A 173 -4.66 -6.13 -15.84
CA LEU A 173 -5.87 -6.92 -15.57
C LEU A 173 -6.89 -6.68 -16.67
N ARG A 174 -7.89 -7.54 -16.73
CA ARG A 174 -9.09 -7.33 -17.55
C ARG A 174 -10.29 -6.99 -16.69
N ALA A 175 -11.15 -6.12 -17.19
CA ALA A 175 -12.42 -5.78 -16.58
C ALA A 175 -13.51 -5.68 -17.66
N VAL A 176 -14.75 -5.96 -17.29
CA VAL A 176 -15.92 -5.79 -18.15
C VAL A 176 -16.65 -4.53 -17.73
N VAL A 177 -16.75 -3.56 -18.66
CA VAL A 177 -17.30 -2.23 -18.39
C VAL A 177 -18.54 -1.97 -19.25
N THR A 178 -19.53 -1.31 -18.66
CA THR A 178 -20.76 -0.87 -19.32
C THR A 178 -20.97 0.63 -19.14
N GLY A 179 -21.96 1.20 -19.82
CA GLY A 179 -22.33 2.63 -19.70
C GLY A 179 -21.47 3.59 -20.52
N LEU A 180 -20.29 3.18 -20.98
CA LEU A 180 -19.41 3.96 -21.86
C LEU A 180 -19.32 3.33 -23.25
N SER A 181 -19.11 4.15 -24.27
CA SER A 181 -18.86 3.66 -25.63
C SER A 181 -17.43 3.10 -25.75
N VAL A 182 -17.21 2.25 -26.76
CA VAL A 182 -15.88 1.71 -27.08
C VAL A 182 -14.87 2.83 -27.32
N GLU A 183 -15.28 3.91 -28.01
CA GLU A 183 -14.44 5.07 -28.30
C GLU A 183 -14.06 5.83 -27.03
N ALA A 184 -15.00 5.99 -26.10
CA ALA A 184 -14.74 6.63 -24.82
C ALA A 184 -13.73 5.83 -23.98
N LEU A 185 -13.92 4.51 -23.90
CA LEU A 185 -12.99 3.62 -23.18
C LEU A 185 -11.60 3.59 -23.84
N ALA A 186 -11.53 3.54 -25.16
CA ALA A 186 -10.26 3.56 -25.90
C ALA A 186 -9.52 4.90 -25.80
N ALA A 187 -10.21 5.99 -25.44
CA ALA A 187 -9.60 7.29 -25.19
C ALA A 187 -9.00 7.42 -23.77
N LEU A 188 -9.26 6.47 -22.87
CA LEU A 188 -8.68 6.46 -21.54
C LEU A 188 -7.19 6.06 -21.60
N PRO A 189 -6.33 6.72 -20.81
CA PRO A 189 -4.89 6.43 -20.81
C PRO A 189 -4.64 5.00 -20.33
N GLU A 190 -3.72 4.31 -21.00
CA GLU A 190 -3.29 2.95 -20.66
C GLU A 190 -4.40 1.89 -20.69
N VAL A 191 -5.54 2.19 -21.31
CA VAL A 191 -6.65 1.26 -21.53
C VAL A 191 -6.60 0.71 -22.95
N ALA A 192 -6.70 -0.60 -23.08
CA ALA A 192 -6.89 -1.27 -24.37
C ALA A 192 -8.27 -1.93 -24.39
N VAL A 193 -9.07 -1.64 -25.42
CA VAL A 193 -10.31 -2.38 -25.65
C VAL A 193 -9.96 -3.71 -26.33
N ILE A 194 -10.37 -4.81 -25.71
CA ILE A 194 -10.04 -6.17 -26.17
C ILE A 194 -11.14 -6.74 -27.05
N GLU A 195 -12.38 -6.72 -26.55
CA GLU A 195 -13.55 -7.20 -27.26
C GLU A 195 -14.85 -6.59 -26.70
N THR A 196 -15.95 -6.76 -27.43
CA THR A 196 -17.28 -6.39 -26.97
C THR A 196 -18.12 -7.64 -26.82
N LEU A 197 -18.62 -7.86 -25.60
CA LEU A 197 -19.48 -8.95 -25.22
C LEU A 197 -20.93 -8.43 -25.06
N PRO A 198 -21.95 -9.30 -25.06
CA PRO A 198 -23.33 -8.91 -24.76
C PRO A 198 -23.49 -8.16 -23.42
N GLU A 199 -22.66 -8.51 -22.44
CA GLU A 199 -22.64 -7.98 -21.08
C GLU A 199 -21.81 -6.70 -20.92
N GLY A 200 -20.98 -6.32 -21.89
CA GLY A 200 -20.16 -5.12 -21.81
C GLY A 200 -18.91 -5.15 -22.67
N VAL A 201 -18.07 -4.13 -22.53
CA VAL A 201 -16.79 -4.01 -23.22
C VAL A 201 -15.68 -4.56 -22.33
N VAL A 202 -14.94 -5.54 -22.82
CA VAL A 202 -13.76 -6.05 -22.14
C VAL A 202 -12.62 -5.08 -22.38
N ILE A 203 -12.10 -4.51 -21.31
CA ILE A 203 -10.91 -3.67 -21.32
C ILE A 203 -9.76 -4.38 -20.63
N GLU A 204 -8.54 -4.11 -21.09
CA GLU A 204 -7.33 -4.39 -20.35
C GLU A 204 -6.74 -3.08 -19.81
N ALA A 205 -6.42 -3.06 -18.52
CA ALA A 205 -6.03 -1.87 -17.77
C ALA A 205 -4.80 -2.13 -16.88
N PRO A 206 -4.04 -1.10 -16.50
CA PRO A 206 -2.97 -1.23 -15.52
C PRO A 206 -3.55 -1.59 -14.15
N ARG A 207 -2.77 -2.30 -13.34
CA ARG A 207 -3.14 -2.74 -12.00
C ARG A 207 -2.83 -1.72 -10.91
N TYR A 208 -3.25 -2.05 -9.68
CA TYR A 208 -2.89 -1.33 -8.46
C TYR A 208 -3.47 0.08 -8.39
N ARG A 209 -2.68 1.09 -7.97
CA ARG A 209 -3.16 2.46 -7.82
C ARG A 209 -3.67 3.03 -9.14
N ALA A 210 -3.04 2.70 -10.26
CA ALA A 210 -3.51 3.10 -11.58
C ALA A 210 -4.94 2.60 -11.85
N PHE A 211 -5.24 1.34 -11.52
CA PHE A 211 -6.60 0.81 -11.64
C PHE A 211 -7.59 1.56 -10.75
N THR A 212 -7.23 1.86 -9.49
CA THR A 212 -8.08 2.62 -8.56
C THR A 212 -8.50 3.95 -9.19
N ARG A 213 -7.54 4.71 -9.75
CA ARG A 213 -7.82 6.00 -10.39
C ARG A 213 -8.61 5.87 -11.68
N LEU A 214 -8.33 4.83 -12.46
CA LEU A 214 -9.10 4.51 -13.65
C LEU A 214 -10.57 4.21 -13.30
N ALA A 215 -10.81 3.45 -12.23
CA ALA A 215 -12.14 3.08 -11.81
C ALA A 215 -12.97 4.28 -11.31
N GLU A 216 -12.37 5.18 -10.53
CA GLU A 216 -12.98 6.48 -10.18
C GLU A 216 -13.40 7.26 -11.42
N ARG A 217 -12.49 7.33 -12.42
CA ARG A 217 -12.75 8.05 -13.66
C ARG A 217 -13.88 7.42 -14.48
N ILE A 218 -13.87 6.10 -14.66
CA ILE A 218 -14.94 5.38 -15.37
C ILE A 218 -16.28 5.62 -14.68
N ALA A 219 -16.34 5.52 -13.35
CA ALA A 219 -17.57 5.75 -12.59
C ALA A 219 -18.06 7.20 -12.72
N ALA A 220 -17.15 8.18 -12.67
CA ALA A 220 -17.47 9.60 -12.84
C ALA A 220 -17.96 9.95 -14.25
N GLU A 221 -17.46 9.26 -15.27
CA GLU A 221 -17.89 9.41 -16.67
C GLU A 221 -19.22 8.67 -16.98
N GLY A 222 -19.83 8.01 -15.99
CA GLY A 222 -21.11 7.31 -16.12
C GLY A 222 -20.99 5.83 -16.47
N GLY A 223 -19.78 5.28 -16.45
CA GLY A 223 -19.53 3.85 -16.61
C GLY A 223 -19.88 3.04 -15.35
N SER A 224 -20.02 1.74 -15.54
CA SER A 224 -20.24 0.73 -14.50
C SER A 224 -19.42 -0.53 -14.77
N PHE A 225 -19.17 -1.34 -13.74
CA PHE A 225 -18.39 -2.58 -13.84
C PHE A 225 -19.31 -3.79 -13.76
N VAL A 226 -18.97 -4.85 -14.48
CA VAL A 226 -19.65 -6.16 -14.41
C VAL A 226 -18.74 -7.20 -13.80
N GLU A 227 -17.47 -7.18 -14.17
CA GLU A 227 -16.44 -8.10 -13.67
C GLU A 227 -15.09 -7.36 -13.60
N ILE A 228 -14.28 -7.66 -12.59
CA ILE A 228 -12.91 -7.16 -12.46
C ILE A 228 -11.97 -8.33 -12.17
N ALA A 229 -11.06 -8.62 -13.10
CA ALA A 229 -10.07 -9.69 -13.01
C ALA A 229 -10.69 -11.08 -12.72
N GLY A 230 -11.90 -11.35 -13.22
CA GLY A 230 -12.64 -12.59 -12.93
C GLY A 230 -13.44 -12.59 -11.63
N ASN A 231 -13.44 -11.48 -10.87
CA ASN A 231 -14.21 -11.35 -9.63
C ASN A 231 -15.58 -10.69 -9.88
N ASP A 232 -16.59 -11.15 -9.15
CA ASP A 232 -17.95 -10.62 -9.06
C ASP A 232 -18.19 -9.80 -7.77
N ASP A 233 -17.35 -9.97 -6.75
CA ASP A 233 -17.23 -9.09 -5.58
C ASP A 233 -15.86 -8.40 -5.56
N ILE A 234 -15.81 -7.18 -5.01
CA ILE A 234 -14.58 -6.39 -4.95
C ILE A 234 -14.40 -5.75 -3.59
N LEU A 235 -13.20 -5.90 -3.04
CA LEU A 235 -12.79 -5.20 -1.84
C LEU A 235 -12.23 -3.83 -2.22
N PHE A 236 -12.54 -2.81 -1.44
CA PHE A 236 -11.88 -1.52 -1.49
C PHE A 236 -11.74 -0.94 -0.08
N THR A 237 -10.84 0.03 0.07
CA THR A 237 -10.71 0.82 1.30
C THR A 237 -11.17 2.25 1.08
N ILE A 238 -11.83 2.77 2.11
CA ILE A 238 -12.11 4.20 2.23
C ILE A 238 -11.52 4.75 3.52
N ILE A 239 -11.22 6.05 3.51
CA ILE A 239 -10.82 6.82 4.68
C ILE A 239 -11.96 7.76 5.07
N THR A 240 -12.40 7.69 6.33
CA THR A 240 -13.37 8.65 6.89
C THR A 240 -12.92 9.14 8.26
N PHE A 241 -13.59 10.16 8.80
CA PHE A 241 -13.35 10.61 10.18
C PHE A 241 -14.15 9.82 11.23
N GLN A 242 -15.06 8.94 10.80
CA GLN A 242 -15.85 8.13 11.72
C GLN A 242 -15.10 6.83 12.08
N PRO A 243 -15.14 6.38 13.35
CA PRO A 243 -14.43 5.16 13.76
C PRO A 243 -15.01 3.89 13.16
N VAL A 244 -16.24 3.94 12.64
CA VAL A 244 -16.96 2.84 12.03
C VAL A 244 -17.62 3.36 10.76
N ALA A 245 -17.62 2.53 9.71
CA ALA A 245 -18.41 2.76 8.51
C ALA A 245 -19.42 1.63 8.35
N GLU A 246 -20.63 1.96 7.89
CA GLU A 246 -21.66 0.97 7.59
C GLU A 246 -21.16 0.00 6.50
N GLY A 247 -21.42 -1.30 6.68
CA GLY A 247 -20.96 -2.33 5.75
C GLY A 247 -19.45 -2.65 5.82
N ALA A 248 -18.67 -1.98 6.67
CA ALA A 248 -17.24 -2.27 6.77
C ALA A 248 -16.97 -3.61 7.48
N ILE A 249 -16.17 -4.48 6.83
CA ILE A 249 -15.67 -5.73 7.41
C ILE A 249 -14.77 -5.45 8.62
N HIS A 250 -13.95 -4.41 8.49
CA HIS A 250 -13.03 -3.99 9.54
C HIS A 250 -12.78 -2.49 9.45
N SER A 251 -12.66 -1.85 10.62
CA SER A 251 -12.35 -0.42 10.75
C SER A 251 -11.24 -0.24 11.77
N PHE A 252 -10.23 0.58 11.45
CA PHE A 252 -9.13 0.85 12.37
C PHE A 252 -8.48 2.22 12.08
N PRO A 253 -7.88 2.86 13.09
CA PRO A 253 -7.31 4.20 12.94
C PRO A 253 -6.07 4.19 12.05
N ARG A 254 -5.87 5.29 11.31
CA ARG A 254 -4.61 5.57 10.61
C ARG A 254 -3.58 6.15 11.56
N GLN A 255 -2.32 6.20 11.11
CA GLN A 255 -1.24 6.87 11.83
C GLN A 255 -0.67 8.01 10.98
N GLY A 256 -0.26 9.10 11.62
CA GLY A 256 0.27 10.30 10.97
C GLY A 256 -0.79 11.20 10.33
N ASN A 257 -1.80 10.62 9.68
CA ASN A 257 -2.97 11.34 9.17
C ASN A 257 -4.22 11.07 10.03
N PRO A 258 -5.14 12.04 10.16
CA PRO A 258 -6.40 11.82 10.85
C PRO A 258 -7.30 10.85 10.07
N GLY A 259 -8.22 10.22 10.79
CA GLY A 259 -9.25 9.35 10.23
C GLY A 259 -9.00 7.85 10.43
N TYR A 260 -9.96 7.09 9.93
CA TYR A 260 -10.06 5.64 10.05
C TYR A 260 -10.12 5.03 8.66
N ARG A 261 -9.48 3.88 8.51
CA ARG A 261 -9.51 3.06 7.31
C ARG A 261 -10.58 2.00 7.47
N HIS A 262 -11.44 1.88 6.47
CA HIS A 262 -12.55 0.94 6.45
C HIS A 262 -12.41 0.02 5.26
N LEU A 263 -12.47 -1.29 5.51
CA LEU A 263 -12.46 -2.33 4.47
C LEU A 263 -13.90 -2.63 4.10
N ILE A 264 -14.28 -2.38 2.84
CA ILE A 264 -15.64 -2.58 2.34
C ILE A 264 -15.57 -3.59 1.20
N LEU A 265 -16.44 -4.60 1.27
CA LEU A 265 -16.65 -5.60 0.22
C LEU A 265 -18.07 -5.44 -0.31
N LEU A 266 -18.20 -5.37 -1.63
CA LEU A 266 -19.49 -5.27 -2.31
C LEU A 266 -19.44 -5.96 -3.68
N PRO A 267 -20.59 -6.24 -4.29
CA PRO A 267 -20.65 -6.73 -5.67
C PRO A 267 -20.02 -5.73 -6.64
N VAL A 268 -19.23 -6.21 -7.60
CA VAL A 268 -18.60 -5.38 -8.63
C VAL A 268 -19.61 -4.50 -9.37
N THR A 269 -20.83 -4.99 -9.57
CA THR A 269 -21.94 -4.24 -10.18
C THR A 269 -22.31 -2.97 -9.44
N ASP A 270 -22.10 -2.95 -8.12
CA ASP A 270 -22.47 -1.85 -7.23
C ASP A 270 -21.29 -0.87 -7.03
N LEU A 271 -20.09 -1.23 -7.52
CA LEU A 271 -18.87 -0.46 -7.30
C LEU A 271 -18.99 0.97 -7.84
N ALA A 272 -19.48 1.15 -9.06
CA ALA A 272 -19.54 2.47 -9.66
C ALA A 272 -20.49 3.42 -8.91
N ASP A 273 -21.63 2.91 -8.42
CA ASP A 273 -22.56 3.67 -7.60
C ASP A 273 -21.97 4.01 -6.23
N ALA A 274 -21.28 3.04 -5.60
CA ALA A 274 -20.55 3.28 -4.37
C ALA A 274 -19.50 4.38 -4.55
N LEU A 275 -18.67 4.31 -5.61
CA LEU A 275 -17.66 5.31 -5.92
C LEU A 275 -18.24 6.70 -6.15
N ARG A 276 -19.37 6.81 -6.86
CA ARG A 276 -20.07 8.09 -7.07
C ARG A 276 -20.66 8.68 -5.78
N ALA A 277 -21.01 7.83 -4.81
CA ALA A 277 -21.57 8.27 -3.53
C ALA A 277 -20.50 8.67 -2.50
N LEU A 278 -19.24 8.29 -2.72
CA LEU A 278 -18.14 8.64 -1.81
C LEU A 278 -17.82 10.14 -1.88
N PRO A 279 -17.49 10.77 -0.73
CA PRO A 279 -16.88 12.09 -0.73
C PRO A 279 -15.58 12.11 -1.53
N ASP A 280 -15.28 13.24 -2.16
CA ASP A 280 -14.02 13.43 -2.88
C ASP A 280 -12.81 13.09 -1.99
N GLY A 281 -11.94 12.22 -2.48
CA GLY A 281 -10.73 11.79 -1.78
C GLY A 281 -10.95 10.75 -0.67
N ALA A 282 -12.18 10.26 -0.46
CA ALA A 282 -12.43 9.21 0.52
C ALA A 282 -11.93 7.83 0.06
N LEU A 283 -11.94 7.54 -1.25
CA LEU A 283 -11.40 6.29 -1.78
C LEU A 283 -9.90 6.21 -1.56
N GLU A 284 -9.46 5.17 -0.86
CA GLU A 284 -8.04 4.86 -0.73
C GLU A 284 -7.59 3.90 -1.82
N HIS A 285 -8.14 2.69 -1.92
CA HIS A 285 -7.64 1.71 -2.87
C HIS A 285 -8.68 0.65 -3.22
N ILE A 286 -8.71 0.21 -4.48
CA ILE A 286 -9.50 -0.95 -4.93
C ILE A 286 -8.56 -2.14 -5.09
N TYR A 287 -8.88 -3.26 -4.45
CA TYR A 287 -8.05 -4.46 -4.43
C TYR A 287 -8.41 -5.36 -5.61
N ASP A 288 -7.60 -5.29 -6.66
CA ASP A 288 -7.87 -5.77 -8.02
C ASP A 288 -7.44 -7.23 -8.30
N TYR A 289 -7.68 -8.10 -7.32
CA TYR A 289 -7.17 -9.48 -7.27
C TYR A 289 -8.18 -10.45 -6.68
#